data_AF-A0A2K4KH52-F1
#
_entry.id   AF-A0A2K4KH52-F1
#
_cell.length_a   1.000
_cell.length_b   1.000
_cell.length_c   1.000
_cell.angle_alpha   90.00
_cell.angle_beta   90.00
_cell.angle_gamma   90.00
#
_symmetry.space_group_name_H-M   'P 1'
#
loop_
_entity.id
_entity.type
_entity.pdbx_description
1 polymer ?
#
loop_
_entity_poly.entity_id
_entity_poly.type
_entity_poly.pdbx_seq_one_letter_code
_entity_poly.pdbx_strand_id
1 'polypeptide(L)' 'MAPGGIVKVWVGGACLDYKEVGRFQAEVEPLGPYRGKSEGQYIPLEPENKAYIDKHGIPYGTW' A
#
# COMPACT_ATOMS: atom_id res chain seq x y z
N MET A 1 3.85 -6.67 9.03
CA MET A 1 3.32 -6.08 7.78
C MET A 1 3.01 -4.62 8.07
N ALA A 2 3.31 -3.70 7.16
CA ALA A 2 2.81 -2.33 7.30
C ALA A 2 1.28 -2.41 7.35
N PRO A 3 0.62 -1.75 8.31
CA PRO A 3 -0.82 -1.71 8.33
C PRO A 3 -1.36 -1.11 7.03
N GLY A 4 -2.44 -1.68 6.55
CA GLY A 4 -3.03 -1.33 5.26
C GLY A 4 -2.21 -1.70 4.03
N GLY A 5 -1.12 -2.48 4.14
CA GLY A 5 -0.33 -2.93 2.99
C GLY A 5 -1.12 -3.73 1.94
N ILE A 6 -0.56 -3.88 0.73
CA ILE A 6 -1.24 -4.60 -0.37
C ILE A 6 -0.70 -6.01 -0.53
N VAL A 7 -1.61 -6.97 -0.66
CA VAL A 7 -1.32 -8.31 -1.14
C VAL A 7 -1.70 -8.41 -2.61
N LYS A 8 -0.73 -8.81 -3.46
CA LYS A 8 -0.95 -9.08 -4.88
C LYS A 8 -0.83 -10.56 -5.16
N VAL A 9 -1.81 -11.11 -5.87
CA VAL A 9 -1.82 -12.50 -6.33
C VAL A 9 -1.50 -12.50 -7.81
N TRP A 10 -0.50 -13.30 -8.18
CA TRP A 10 -0.06 -13.47 -9.55
C TRP A 10 -0.23 -14.93 -9.96
N VAL A 11 -0.68 -15.15 -11.18
CA VAL A 11 -0.74 -16.48 -11.80
C VAL A 11 0.18 -16.47 -13.01
N GLY A 12 1.06 -17.46 -13.09
CA GLY A 12 2.01 -17.65 -14.19
C GLY A 12 2.34 -19.14 -14.36
N GLY A 13 3.02 -19.48 -15.45
CA GLY A 13 3.41 -20.86 -15.76
C GLY A 13 4.53 -20.94 -16.78
N ALA A 14 4.96 -22.16 -17.13
CA ALA A 14 6.12 -22.39 -17.99
C ALA A 14 6.05 -21.71 -19.38
N CYS A 15 4.85 -21.42 -19.88
CA CYS A 15 4.62 -20.71 -21.14
C CYS A 15 3.72 -19.47 -20.98
N LEU A 16 3.47 -19.01 -19.75
CA LEU A 16 2.58 -17.88 -19.48
C LEU A 16 3.27 -16.89 -18.53
N ASP A 17 3.42 -15.64 -19.00
CA ASP A 17 3.87 -14.55 -18.17
C ASP A 17 2.98 -14.36 -16.94
N TYR A 18 3.58 -13.91 -15.84
CA TYR A 18 2.84 -13.63 -14.61
C TYR A 18 1.83 -12.52 -14.84
N LYS A 19 0.55 -12.84 -14.64
CA LYS A 19 -0.54 -11.88 -14.67
C LYS A 19 -1.05 -11.67 -13.25
N GLU A 20 -1.26 -10.41 -12.88
CA GLU A 20 -1.91 -10.04 -11.62
C GLU A 20 -3.38 -10.45 -11.73
N VAL A 21 -3.83 -11.35 -10.84
CA VAL A 21 -5.22 -11.87 -10.81
C VAL A 21 -5.99 -11.43 -9.57
N GLY A 22 -5.31 -10.81 -8.59
CA GLY A 22 -5.94 -10.34 -7.38
C GLY A 22 -5.11 -9.29 -6.67
N ARG A 23 -5.78 -8.29 -6.11
CA ARG A 23 -5.17 -7.23 -5.31
C ARG A 23 -6.07 -6.94 -4.12
N PHE A 24 -5.52 -7.08 -2.93
CA PHE A 24 -6.27 -6.96 -1.68
C PHE A 24 -5.52 -6.03 -0.72
N GLN A 25 -6.27 -5.23 0.04
CA GLN A 25 -5.73 -4.39 1.09
C GLN A 25 -5.81 -5.13 2.42
N ALA A 26 -4.70 -5.17 3.16
CA ALA A 26 -4.67 -5.69 4.51
C ALA A 26 -5.40 -4.75 5.48
N GLU A 27 -5.69 -5.23 6.68
CA GLU A 27 -6.31 -4.41 7.72
C GLU A 27 -5.45 -3.19 8.06
N VAL A 28 -6.13 -2.06 8.24
CA VAL A 28 -5.54 -0.79 8.66
C VAL A 28 -5.40 -0.79 10.18
N GLU A 29 -4.20 -0.55 10.69
CA GLU A 29 -3.97 -0.35 12.12
C GLU A 29 -4.37 1.08 12.43
N PRO A 30 -5.43 1.30 13.23
CA PRO A 30 -5.90 2.65 13.53
C PRO A 30 -4.84 3.51 14.24
N LEU A 31 -3.83 2.89 14.86
CA LEU A 31 -2.81 3.60 15.62
C LEU A 31 -1.59 4.05 14.81
N GLY A 32 -1.37 3.71 13.55
CA GLY A 32 -0.14 4.22 12.94
C GLY A 32 1.13 3.41 13.22
N PRO A 33 2.21 3.63 12.45
CA PRO A 33 3.57 3.15 12.70
C PRO A 33 4.16 3.78 13.96
N TYR A 34 3.56 4.88 14.45
CA TYR A 34 3.97 5.56 15.67
C TYR A 34 3.02 5.29 16.87
N ARG A 35 2.15 4.27 16.79
CA ARG A 35 1.24 3.85 17.87
C ARG A 35 0.40 4.98 18.48
N GLY A 36 -0.12 5.85 17.64
CA GLY A 36 -1.04 6.95 17.94
C GLY A 36 -0.33 8.25 18.29
N LYS A 37 1.00 8.21 18.46
CA LYS A 37 1.78 9.35 18.93
C LYS A 37 2.03 10.44 17.87
N SER A 38 1.69 10.19 16.60
CA SER A 38 1.77 11.23 15.55
C SER A 38 0.45 11.94 15.31
N GLU A 39 -0.61 11.63 16.08
CA GLU A 39 -1.94 12.24 15.95
C GLU A 39 -2.52 12.16 14.52
N GLY A 40 -2.16 11.10 13.79
CA GLY A 40 -2.57 10.93 12.39
C GLY A 40 -1.88 11.89 11.42
N GLN A 41 -0.78 12.55 11.82
CA GLN A 41 0.03 13.35 10.92
C GLN A 41 1.04 12.47 10.17
N TYR A 42 1.04 12.64 8.85
CA TYR A 42 1.92 11.99 7.90
C TYR A 42 2.92 13.02 7.36
N ILE A 43 4.10 12.55 6.95
CA ILE A 43 5.10 13.43 6.34
C ILE A 43 4.50 14.03 5.05
N PRO A 44 4.55 15.36 4.85
CA PRO A 44 4.09 15.96 3.61
C PRO A 44 4.77 15.31 2.41
N LEU A 45 3.96 14.90 1.45
CA LEU A 45 4.45 14.29 0.21
C LEU A 45 4.79 15.37 -0.82
N GLU A 46 5.96 15.25 -1.40
CA GLU A 46 6.28 15.94 -2.65
C GLU A 46 5.29 15.54 -3.76
N PRO A 47 4.99 16.44 -4.72
CA PRO A 47 4.03 16.17 -5.80
C PRO A 47 4.33 14.87 -6.58
N GLU A 48 5.60 14.60 -6.83
CA GLU A 48 6.09 13.42 -7.55
C GLU A 48 5.77 12.13 -6.79
N ASN A 49 5.96 12.14 -5.46
CA ASN A 49 5.66 11.00 -4.61
C ASN A 49 4.15 10.77 -4.51
N LYS A 50 3.35 11.84 -4.47
CA LYS A 50 1.89 11.73 -4.50
C LYS A 50 1.40 11.12 -5.82
N ALA A 51 1.93 11.59 -6.96
CA ALA A 51 1.62 11.01 -8.25
C ALA A 51 2.02 9.53 -8.35
N TYR A 52 3.14 9.13 -7.76
CA TYR A 52 3.57 7.74 -7.70
C TYR A 52 2.59 6.88 -6.87
N ILE A 53 2.19 7.38 -5.69
CA ILE A 53 1.22 6.73 -4.82
C ILE A 53 -0.11 6.53 -5.54
N ASP A 54 -0.64 7.57 -6.19
CA ASP A 54 -1.91 7.51 -6.92
C ASP A 54 -1.83 6.54 -8.10
N LYS A 55 -0.74 6.59 -8.87
CA LYS A 55 -0.51 5.69 -10.03
C LYS A 55 -0.42 4.23 -9.61
N HIS A 56 0.25 3.95 -8.50
CA HIS A 56 0.46 2.59 -8.04
C HIS A 56 -0.60 2.12 -7.04
N GLY A 57 -1.52 2.99 -6.63
CA GLY A 57 -2.55 2.76 -5.63
C GLY A 57 -1.99 2.40 -4.26
N ILE A 58 -0.86 2.99 -3.89
CA ILE A 58 -0.19 2.70 -2.61
C ILE A 58 -1.09 3.24 -1.49
N PRO A 59 -1.37 2.45 -0.44
CA PRO A 59 -2.27 2.84 0.62
C PRO A 59 -1.52 3.73 1.63
N TYR A 60 -1.08 4.89 1.14
CA TYR A 60 -0.50 5.94 1.96
C TYR A 60 -1.60 6.54 2.84
N GLY A 61 -1.33 6.79 4.12
CA GLY A 61 -2.39 7.25 5.03
C GLY A 61 -3.10 6.14 5.81
N THR A 62 -2.85 4.86 5.49
CA THR A 62 -3.52 3.72 6.14
C THR A 62 -2.58 2.92 7.05
N TRP A 63 -1.45 3.53 7.41
CA TRP A 63 -0.55 2.95 8.38
C TRP A 63 -0.86 3.44 9.75
#